data_AF-A0A7S1PM82-F1
#
_entry.id   AF-A0A7S1PM82-F1
#
_cell.length_a   1.000
_cell.length_b   1.000
_cell.length_c   1.000
_cell.angle_alpha   90.00
_cell.angle_beta   90.00
_cell.angle_gamma   90.00
#
_symmetry.space_group_name_H-M   'P 1'
#
loop_
_entity.id
_entity.type
_entity.pdbx_description
1 polymer ?
#
loop_
_entity_poly.entity_id
_entity_poly.type
_entity_poly.pdbx_seq_one_letter_code
_entity_poly.pdbx_strand_id
1 'polypeptide(L)'
;EPQSRGRACCAPRGPRCADAADAGPCAADAASVLLGGAGLLVSGIAASYLFLGEPQAVLKTNVSAEDLAYLCEGEGSVLCAYTGKARDWRGCLLQLPKDGASGTASLEAALMRAKVQQELAAHCFGTRFIDQPQVVALPSATVRAADAHFLSARPQQ
;
A
#
# COMPACT_ATOMS: atom_id res chain seq x y z
N GLU A 1 -23.82 -9.92 65.95
CA GLU A 1 -22.59 -10.20 66.72
C GLU A 1 -21.41 -10.43 65.79
N PRO A 2 -20.17 -10.12 66.23
CA PRO A 2 -19.23 -9.27 65.48
C PRO A 2 -17.83 -9.89 65.30
N GLN A 3 -16.96 -9.22 64.53
CA GLN A 3 -15.52 -8.92 64.80
C GLN A 3 -14.83 -8.57 63.47
N SER A 4 -14.43 -7.34 63.13
CA SER A 4 -13.66 -6.28 63.80
C SER A 4 -12.16 -6.56 63.97
N ARG A 5 -11.37 -5.50 63.72
CA ARG A 5 -9.90 -5.27 63.86
C ARG A 5 -9.15 -5.37 62.52
N GLY A 6 -8.61 -4.30 61.92
CA GLY A 6 -8.18 -3.01 62.46
C GLY A 6 -6.73 -3.10 62.92
N ARG A 7 -5.80 -2.50 62.16
CA ARG A 7 -4.52 -1.99 62.68
C ARG A 7 -3.91 -0.96 61.71
N ALA A 8 -3.88 0.27 62.19
CA ALA A 8 -3.05 1.36 61.72
C ALA A 8 -1.73 1.41 62.52
N CYS A 9 -0.86 2.36 62.16
CA CYS A 9 0.38 2.83 62.84
C CYS A 9 1.66 2.04 62.45
N CYS A 10 2.81 2.63 62.13
CA CYS A 10 3.40 3.94 62.39
C CYS A 10 4.41 4.32 61.29
N ALA A 11 4.52 5.62 61.01
CA ALA A 11 5.71 6.24 60.41
C ALA A 11 6.80 6.46 61.47
N PRO A 12 8.04 6.80 61.05
CA PRO A 12 8.69 7.94 61.67
C PRO A 12 9.28 8.95 60.68
N ARG A 13 9.47 10.14 61.24
CA ARG A 13 9.79 11.47 60.71
C ARG A 13 11.25 11.65 60.25
N GLY A 14 11.42 12.46 59.19
CA GLY A 14 12.39 13.57 59.07
C GLY A 14 13.86 13.21 58.76
N PRO A 15 14.66 14.16 58.20
CA PRO A 15 14.63 15.59 58.52
C PRO A 15 14.29 16.54 57.35
N ARG A 16 14.09 17.81 57.72
CA ARG A 16 13.66 18.97 56.93
C ARG A 16 14.85 19.83 56.42
N CYS A 17 14.49 20.69 55.46
CA CYS A 17 15.12 21.95 55.01
C CYS A 17 16.33 21.76 54.07
N ALA A 18 16.51 22.51 52.98
CA ALA A 18 16.08 23.88 52.73
C ALA A 18 15.79 24.18 51.23
N ASP A 19 15.04 25.27 51.03
CA ASP A 19 14.65 25.92 49.79
C ASP A 19 15.82 26.27 48.85
N ALA A 20 15.59 26.22 47.54
CA ALA A 20 15.92 27.31 46.62
C ALA A 20 15.35 27.03 45.22
N ALA A 21 14.70 28.06 44.69
CA ALA A 21 14.11 28.14 43.37
C ALA A 21 15.10 27.81 42.24
N ASP A 22 14.62 27.16 41.17
CA ASP A 22 14.64 27.81 39.86
C ASP A 22 13.61 27.15 38.93
N ALA A 23 12.75 27.98 38.35
CA ALA A 23 11.78 27.58 37.34
C ALA A 23 12.41 27.85 35.97
N GLY A 24 12.94 26.81 35.34
CA GLY A 24 13.36 26.84 33.93
C GLY A 24 12.73 25.68 33.17
N PRO A 25 11.82 25.90 32.20
CA PRO A 25 11.26 24.80 31.43
C PRO A 25 12.32 24.18 30.51
N CYS A 26 12.38 22.85 30.57
CA CYS A 26 13.13 21.94 29.72
C CYS A 26 13.19 22.39 28.25
N ALA A 27 14.34 22.89 27.83
CA ALA A 27 14.73 23.01 26.44
C ALA A 27 15.84 21.99 26.16
N ALA A 28 15.48 20.71 26.05
CA ALA A 28 16.30 19.72 25.36
C ALA A 28 15.44 18.52 24.95
N ASP A 29 15.62 18.08 23.70
CA ASP A 29 15.22 16.77 23.17
C ASP A 29 13.78 16.51 22.68
N ALA A 30 13.13 17.51 22.07
CA ALA A 30 12.11 17.23 21.05
C ALA A 30 12.72 17.07 19.63
N ALA A 31 13.90 17.66 19.38
CA ALA A 31 14.54 17.63 18.07
C ALA A 31 15.18 16.26 17.74
N SER A 32 15.74 15.57 18.74
CA SER A 32 16.40 14.28 18.58
C SER A 32 15.43 13.14 18.22
N VAL A 33 14.18 13.22 18.67
CA VAL A 33 13.13 12.26 18.33
C VAL A 33 12.57 12.49 16.92
N LEU A 34 12.49 13.75 16.48
CA LEU A 34 12.01 14.08 15.13
C LEU A 34 13.06 13.83 14.04
N LEU A 35 14.36 14.03 14.33
CA LEU A 35 15.45 13.70 13.40
C LEU A 35 15.76 12.19 13.34
N GLY A 36 15.60 11.46 14.45
CA GLY A 36 15.74 10.00 14.48
C GLY A 36 14.58 9.27 13.80
N GLY A 37 13.34 9.77 13.93
CA GLY A 37 12.16 9.17 13.31
C GLY A 37 12.10 9.35 11.79
N ALA A 38 12.53 10.50 11.27
CA ALA A 38 12.60 10.75 9.84
C ALA A 38 13.71 9.92 9.17
N GLY A 39 14.87 9.76 9.83
CA GLY A 39 15.98 8.96 9.31
C GLY A 39 15.64 7.47 9.16
N LEU A 40 14.87 6.90 10.09
CA LEU A 40 14.48 5.49 10.07
C LEU A 40 13.38 5.17 9.04
N LEU A 41 12.47 6.12 8.78
CA LEU A 41 11.44 5.95 7.75
C LEU A 41 12.02 6.14 6.33
N VAL A 42 12.91 7.13 6.14
CA VAL A 42 13.55 7.36 4.84
C VAL A 42 14.54 6.24 4.50
N SER A 43 15.29 5.73 5.50
CA SER A 43 16.18 4.58 5.29
C SER A 43 15.43 3.26 5.10
N GLY A 44 14.29 3.05 5.78
CA GLY A 44 13.44 1.88 5.55
C GLY A 44 12.84 1.84 4.14
N ILE A 45 12.37 2.98 3.62
CA ILE A 45 11.84 3.08 2.25
C ILE A 45 12.98 2.91 1.23
N ALA A 46 14.13 3.58 1.41
CA ALA A 46 15.28 3.44 0.50
C ALA A 46 15.90 2.03 0.53
N ALA A 47 15.96 1.38 1.70
CA ALA A 47 16.38 -0.01 1.82
C ALA A 47 15.39 -0.97 1.16
N SER A 48 14.09 -0.66 1.20
CA SER A 48 13.08 -1.41 0.44
C SER A 48 13.35 -1.31 -1.06
N TYR A 49 13.65 -0.11 -1.58
CA TYR A 49 14.03 0.07 -3.00
C TYR A 49 15.28 -0.74 -3.39
N LEU A 50 16.27 -0.86 -2.49
CA LEU A 50 17.50 -1.63 -2.74
C LEU A 50 17.28 -3.16 -2.64
N PHE A 51 16.39 -3.63 -1.78
CA PHE A 51 16.11 -5.06 -1.60
C PHE A 51 15.09 -5.62 -2.60
N LEU A 52 14.28 -4.77 -3.21
CA LEU A 52 13.17 -5.21 -4.06
C LEU A 52 13.60 -5.72 -5.44
N GLY A 53 14.89 -5.68 -5.81
CA GLY A 53 15.39 -6.24 -7.06
C GLY A 53 14.80 -5.59 -8.32
N GLU A 54 15.13 -6.15 -9.48
CA GLU A 54 14.72 -5.58 -10.78
C GLU A 54 13.20 -5.44 -10.92
N PRO A 55 12.71 -4.41 -11.65
CA PRO A 55 11.29 -4.20 -11.86
C PRO A 55 10.62 -5.44 -12.46
N GLN A 56 9.33 -5.60 -12.15
CA GLN A 56 8.55 -6.73 -12.66
C GLN A 56 8.64 -6.78 -14.19
N ALA A 57 8.97 -7.95 -14.73
CA ALA A 57 9.10 -8.14 -16.16
C ALA A 57 7.77 -7.86 -16.85
N VAL A 58 7.78 -6.95 -17.83
CA VAL A 58 6.58 -6.64 -18.63
C VAL A 58 6.48 -7.63 -19.77
N LEU A 59 5.42 -8.44 -19.76
CA LEU A 59 5.18 -9.41 -20.82
C LEU A 59 4.52 -8.73 -22.02
N LYS A 60 5.13 -8.82 -23.20
CA LYS A 60 4.53 -8.32 -24.45
C LYS A 60 3.54 -9.34 -24.98
N THR A 61 2.33 -8.89 -25.29
CA THR A 61 1.25 -9.81 -25.67
C THR A 61 0.42 -9.23 -26.82
N ASN A 62 -0.24 -10.11 -27.58
CA ASN A 62 -1.08 -9.75 -28.72
C ASN A 62 -2.54 -10.16 -28.46
N VAL A 63 -3.09 -9.73 -27.33
CA VAL A 63 -4.53 -9.87 -27.06
C VAL A 63 -5.31 -8.92 -27.99
N SER A 64 -6.36 -9.43 -28.63
CA SER A 64 -7.25 -8.62 -29.45
C SER A 64 -8.31 -7.93 -28.58
N ALA A 65 -8.85 -6.80 -29.04
CA ALA A 65 -9.87 -6.06 -28.28
C ALA A 65 -11.21 -6.82 -28.22
N GLU A 66 -11.52 -7.60 -29.26
CA GLU A 66 -12.73 -8.46 -29.34
C GLU A 66 -12.72 -9.61 -28.33
N ASP A 67 -11.53 -10.05 -27.91
CA ASP A 67 -11.34 -11.08 -26.88
C ASP A 67 -11.48 -10.51 -25.45
N LEU A 68 -11.86 -9.23 -25.30
CA LEU A 68 -12.00 -8.56 -24.00
C LEU A 68 -13.45 -8.16 -23.74
N ALA A 69 -14.05 -8.75 -22.72
CA ALA A 69 -15.39 -8.40 -22.26
C ALA A 69 -15.33 -7.48 -21.03
N TYR A 70 -16.04 -6.35 -21.08
CA TYR A 70 -16.21 -5.47 -19.92
C TYR A 70 -16.88 -6.23 -18.77
N LEU A 71 -16.37 -6.04 -17.54
CA LEU A 71 -17.00 -6.58 -16.33
C LEU A 71 -17.55 -5.48 -15.45
N CYS A 72 -16.68 -4.61 -14.96
CA CYS A 72 -17.02 -3.52 -14.06
C CYS A 72 -15.91 -2.48 -14.03
N GLU A 73 -16.16 -1.36 -13.37
CA GLU A 73 -15.18 -0.31 -13.17
C GLU A 73 -15.26 0.26 -11.76
N GLY A 74 -14.10 0.62 -11.21
CA GLY A 74 -13.99 1.43 -10.00
C GLY A 74 -13.48 2.83 -10.32
N GLU A 75 -13.12 3.60 -9.29
CA GLU A 75 -12.59 4.95 -9.46
C GLU A 75 -11.30 4.98 -10.29
N GLY A 76 -10.36 4.06 -10.01
CA GLY A 76 -9.02 4.08 -10.61
C GLY A 76 -8.81 3.14 -11.81
N SER A 77 -9.71 2.19 -12.06
CA SER A 77 -9.49 1.15 -13.09
C SER A 77 -10.77 0.56 -13.64
N VAL A 78 -10.68 0.06 -14.87
CA VAL A 78 -11.68 -0.81 -15.51
C VAL A 78 -11.19 -2.25 -15.44
N LEU A 79 -12.10 -3.19 -15.12
CA LEU A 79 -11.84 -4.62 -15.17
C LEU A 79 -12.53 -5.24 -16.38
N CYS A 80 -11.78 -6.07 -17.11
CA CYS A 80 -12.31 -6.87 -18.22
C CYS A 80 -11.87 -8.33 -18.11
N ALA A 81 -12.71 -9.23 -18.61
CA ALA A 81 -12.44 -10.65 -18.71
C ALA A 81 -11.89 -10.99 -20.09
N TYR A 82 -10.91 -11.89 -20.15
CA TYR A 82 -10.51 -12.51 -21.41
C TYR A 82 -11.52 -13.59 -21.83
N THR A 83 -12.08 -13.45 -23.02
CA THR A 83 -13.08 -14.36 -23.62
C THR A 83 -12.58 -15.09 -24.86
N GLY A 84 -11.36 -14.81 -25.29
CA GLY A 84 -10.76 -15.43 -26.46
C GLY A 84 -10.32 -16.89 -26.26
N LYS A 85 -9.62 -17.43 -27.26
CA LYS A 85 -9.25 -18.86 -27.32
C LYS A 85 -7.82 -19.16 -26.85
N ALA A 86 -7.00 -18.15 -26.56
CA ALA A 86 -5.62 -18.35 -26.13
C ALA A 86 -5.58 -19.05 -24.77
N ARG A 87 -4.88 -20.20 -24.70
CA ARG A 87 -4.85 -21.05 -23.50
C ARG A 87 -4.28 -20.32 -22.28
N ASP A 88 -3.25 -19.52 -22.48
CA ASP A 88 -2.51 -18.85 -21.40
C ASP A 88 -3.31 -17.73 -20.72
N TRP A 89 -4.39 -17.29 -21.36
CA TRP A 89 -5.26 -16.21 -20.89
C TRP A 89 -6.61 -16.72 -20.38
N ARG A 90 -6.86 -18.02 -20.48
CA ARG A 90 -8.15 -18.60 -20.13
C ARG A 90 -8.43 -18.41 -18.64
N GLY A 91 -9.51 -17.68 -18.34
CA GLY A 91 -9.91 -17.37 -16.97
C GLY A 91 -9.14 -16.20 -16.34
N CYS A 92 -8.33 -15.48 -17.12
CA CYS A 92 -7.65 -14.29 -16.67
C CYS A 92 -8.56 -13.05 -16.72
N LEU A 93 -8.30 -12.14 -15.79
CA LEU A 93 -8.87 -10.80 -15.77
C LEU A 93 -7.76 -9.79 -16.06
N LEU A 94 -8.11 -8.74 -16.77
CA LEU A 94 -7.23 -7.61 -17.04
C LEU A 94 -7.75 -6.39 -16.29
N GLN A 95 -6.83 -5.72 -15.59
CA GLN A 95 -7.08 -4.44 -14.96
C GLN A 95 -6.42 -3.34 -15.78
N LEU A 96 -7.24 -2.45 -16.33
CA LEU A 96 -6.79 -1.31 -17.13
C LEU A 96 -6.93 -0.03 -16.29
N PRO A 97 -5.83 0.67 -15.96
CA PRO A 97 -5.90 1.92 -15.22
C PRO A 97 -6.60 3.00 -16.06
N LYS A 98 -7.43 3.83 -15.42
CA LYS A 98 -8.06 4.99 -16.06
C LYS A 98 -7.08 6.16 -16.14
N ASP A 99 -7.15 6.92 -17.23
CA ASP A 99 -6.37 8.16 -17.38
C ASP A 99 -6.70 9.13 -16.24
N GLY A 100 -5.70 9.46 -15.42
CA GLY A 100 -5.83 10.35 -14.26
C GLY A 100 -5.42 9.74 -12.92
N ALA A 101 -5.42 8.41 -12.76
CA ALA A 101 -5.07 7.77 -11.48
C ALA A 101 -3.56 7.71 -11.18
N SER A 102 -2.71 7.99 -12.17
CA SER A 102 -1.27 8.22 -11.98
C SER A 102 -0.83 9.32 -12.92
N GLY A 103 -0.83 10.56 -12.43
CA GLY A 103 -0.22 11.68 -13.16
C GLY A 103 1.22 11.35 -13.48
N THR A 104 1.57 11.30 -14.77
CA THR A 104 2.92 11.25 -15.39
C THR A 104 4.02 10.49 -14.64
N ALA A 105 3.69 9.56 -13.77
CA ALA A 105 4.65 8.75 -13.06
C ALA A 105 5.30 7.84 -14.09
N SER A 106 6.63 7.82 -14.13
CA SER A 106 7.39 6.88 -14.95
C SER A 106 6.77 5.49 -14.80
N LEU A 107 6.56 4.77 -15.90
CA LEU A 107 6.06 3.39 -15.92
C LEU A 107 6.81 2.54 -14.88
N GLU A 108 8.13 2.75 -14.77
CA GLU A 108 8.99 2.11 -13.79
C GLU A 108 8.56 2.37 -12.34
N ALA A 109 8.19 3.60 -12.00
CA ALA A 109 7.69 3.94 -10.67
C ALA A 109 6.31 3.32 -10.39
N ALA A 110 5.47 3.16 -11.41
CA ALA A 110 4.21 2.44 -11.27
C ALA A 110 4.43 0.94 -11.04
N LEU A 111 5.33 0.31 -11.80
CA LEU A 111 5.72 -1.09 -11.63
C LEU A 111 6.34 -1.34 -10.25
N MET A 112 7.23 -0.45 -9.80
CA MET A 112 7.85 -0.57 -8.48
C MET A 112 6.81 -0.43 -7.35
N ARG A 113 5.88 0.52 -7.45
CA ARG A 113 4.79 0.64 -6.45
C ARG A 113 3.93 -0.62 -6.40
N ALA A 114 3.56 -1.18 -7.55
CA ALA A 114 2.78 -2.43 -7.60
C ALA A 114 3.53 -3.58 -6.92
N LYS A 115 4.84 -3.73 -7.20
CA LYS A 115 5.69 -4.76 -6.58
C LYS A 115 5.78 -4.59 -5.07
N VAL A 116 6.03 -3.38 -4.58
CA VAL A 116 6.07 -3.07 -3.13
C VAL A 116 4.76 -3.45 -2.46
N GLN A 117 3.64 -3.02 -3.03
CA GLN A 117 2.32 -3.29 -2.47
C GLN A 117 2.04 -4.79 -2.43
N GLN A 118 2.42 -5.52 -3.47
CA GLN A 118 2.26 -6.96 -3.54
C GLN A 118 3.10 -7.71 -2.49
N GLU A 119 4.39 -7.37 -2.35
CA GLU A 119 5.27 -7.98 -1.36
C GLU A 119 4.78 -7.71 0.07
N LEU A 120 4.37 -6.48 0.36
CA LEU A 120 3.78 -6.13 1.66
C LEU A 120 2.50 -6.90 1.93
N ALA A 121 1.62 -7.00 0.93
CA ALA A 121 0.37 -7.73 1.07
C ALA A 121 0.62 -9.24 1.29
N ALA A 122 1.54 -9.82 0.51
CA ALA A 122 1.94 -11.21 0.67
C ALA A 122 2.56 -11.48 2.06
N HIS A 123 3.34 -10.53 2.58
CA HIS A 123 3.91 -10.64 3.93
C HIS A 123 2.86 -10.57 5.03
N CYS A 124 1.89 -9.65 4.90
CA CYS A 124 0.85 -9.43 5.91
C CYS A 124 -0.24 -10.50 5.93
N PHE A 125 -0.67 -10.98 4.75
CA PHE A 125 -1.84 -11.86 4.62
C PHE A 125 -1.49 -13.28 4.16
N GLY A 126 -0.24 -13.51 3.76
CA GLY A 126 0.20 -14.76 3.16
C GLY A 126 -0.17 -14.86 1.67
N THR A 127 0.61 -15.66 0.93
CA THR A 127 0.45 -15.84 -0.53
C THR A 127 -0.72 -16.71 -0.93
N ARG A 128 -1.45 -17.32 0.03
CA ARG A 128 -2.60 -18.19 -0.27
C ARG A 128 -3.86 -17.41 -0.63
N PHE A 129 -3.93 -16.14 -0.25
CA PHE A 129 -5.14 -15.32 -0.39
C PHE A 129 -4.93 -14.12 -1.30
N ILE A 130 -3.69 -13.88 -1.72
CA ILE A 130 -3.31 -12.73 -2.54
C ILE A 130 -2.65 -13.25 -3.80
N ASP A 131 -3.35 -13.06 -4.91
CA ASP A 131 -2.82 -13.34 -6.24
C ASP A 131 -1.66 -12.39 -6.57
N GLN A 132 -0.73 -12.90 -7.36
CA GLN A 132 0.42 -12.15 -7.85
C GLN A 132 0.14 -11.72 -9.29
N PRO A 133 -0.41 -10.50 -9.51
CA PRO A 133 -0.75 -10.06 -10.86
C PRO A 133 0.53 -9.88 -11.68
N GLN A 134 0.47 -10.26 -12.96
CA GLN A 134 1.55 -10.01 -13.91
C GLN A 134 1.24 -8.76 -14.74
N VAL A 135 2.26 -7.94 -14.99
CA VAL A 135 2.10 -6.76 -15.83
C VAL A 135 2.36 -7.11 -17.29
N VAL A 136 1.40 -6.72 -18.13
CA VAL A 136 1.40 -7.01 -19.57
C VAL A 136 1.43 -5.71 -20.36
N ALA A 137 2.20 -5.69 -21.44
CA ALA A 137 2.17 -4.65 -22.44
C ALA A 137 1.16 -5.04 -23.53
N LEU A 138 0.17 -4.17 -23.74
CA LEU A 138 -0.79 -4.25 -24.82
C LEU A 138 -0.47 -3.19 -25.88
N PRO A 139 -0.70 -3.48 -27.17
CA PRO A 139 -0.64 -2.46 -28.21
C PRO A 139 -1.65 -1.33 -27.92
N SER A 140 -1.23 -0.08 -28.12
CA SER A 140 -2.11 1.09 -27.91
C SER A 140 -3.34 1.08 -28.81
N ALA A 141 -3.27 0.45 -29.98
CA ALA A 141 -4.41 0.21 -30.85
C ALA A 141 -5.45 -0.72 -30.19
N THR A 142 -5.01 -1.81 -29.56
CA THR A 142 -5.88 -2.72 -28.81
C THR A 142 -6.57 -2.00 -27.66
N VAL A 143 -5.83 -1.24 -26.87
CA VAL A 143 -6.40 -0.51 -25.70
C VAL A 143 -7.47 0.47 -26.15
N ARG A 144 -7.22 1.24 -27.21
CA ARG A 144 -8.22 2.18 -27.76
C ARG A 144 -9.45 1.48 -28.33
N ALA A 145 -9.28 0.37 -29.03
CA ALA A 145 -10.40 -0.40 -29.55
C ALA A 145 -11.24 -1.02 -28.42
N ALA A 146 -10.59 -1.52 -27.35
CA ALA A 146 -11.25 -2.03 -26.17
C ALA A 146 -12.02 -0.93 -25.42
N ASP A 147 -11.42 0.26 -25.24
CA ASP A 147 -12.10 1.38 -24.59
C ASP A 147 -13.37 1.81 -25.36
N ALA A 148 -13.29 1.90 -26.70
CA ALA A 148 -14.46 2.17 -27.54
C ALA A 148 -15.55 1.09 -27.40
N HIS A 149 -15.16 -0.18 -27.30
CA HIS A 149 -16.10 -1.28 -27.05
C HIS A 149 -16.72 -1.21 -25.65
N PHE A 150 -15.96 -0.77 -24.64
CA PHE A 150 -16.46 -0.66 -23.27
C PHE A 150 -17.44 0.49 -23.11
N LEU A 151 -17.31 1.59 -23.86
CA LEU A 151 -18.25 2.71 -23.79
C LEU A 151 -19.70 2.31 -24.04
N SER A 152 -19.96 1.33 -24.91
CA SER A 152 -21.33 0.84 -25.15
C SER A 152 -21.83 -0.14 -24.08
N ALA A 153 -20.93 -0.77 -23.33
CA ALA A 153 -21.24 -1.74 -22.28
C ALA A 153 -21.35 -1.11 -20.88
N ARG A 154 -20.90 0.13 -20.71
CA ARG A 154 -20.99 0.86 -19.44
C ARG A 154 -22.45 1.17 -19.08
N PRO A 155 -22.81 1.12 -17.78
CA PRO A 155 -24.11 1.62 -17.35
C PRO A 155 -24.22 3.10 -17.70
N GLN A 156 -25.35 3.52 -18.29
CA GLN A 156 -25.62 4.93 -18.52
C GLN A 156 -25.76 5.62 -17.15
N GLN A 157 -24.84 6.55 -16.88
CA GLN A 157 -24.90 7.44 -15.71
C GLN A 157 -25.81 8.63 -15.98
#